data_AF-A0A1S8WSJ1-F1
#
_entry.id   AF-A0A1S8WSJ1-F1
#
_cell.length_a   1.000
_cell.length_b   1.000
_cell.length_c   1.000
_cell.angle_alpha   90.00
_cell.angle_beta   90.00
_cell.angle_gamma   90.00
#
_symmetry.space_group_name_H-M   'P 1'
#
loop_
_entity.id
_entity.type
_entity.pdbx_description
1 polymer ?
#
loop_
_entity_poly.entity_id
_entity_poly.type
_entity_poly.pdbx_seq_one_letter_code
_entity_poly.pdbx_strand_id
1 'polypeptide(L)'
;MYGGLQGLNKSETAEKHGEEQVKIWRRAYDIPPPALQTSDPRWPGNEAKYAHLHTACIPVTECLKDTVERVLPCWFDQIVPDIKSCKRVVIAAHGNSLRALVKFLDGIPDKDIVELNIP
;
A
#
# COMPACT_ATOMS: atom_id res chain seq x y z
N MET A 1 2.57 -2.90 -1.08
CA MET A 1 3.15 -4.17 -1.52
C MET A 1 4.31 -4.49 -0.59
N TYR A 2 4.45 -5.72 -0.10
CA TYR A 2 5.38 -6.04 1.00
C TYR A 2 6.85 -6.29 0.58
N GLY A 3 7.17 -6.06 -0.68
CA GLY A 3 8.50 -6.26 -1.25
C GLY A 3 9.03 -7.66 -0.99
N GLY A 4 10.29 -7.75 -0.60
CA GLY A 4 10.98 -8.99 -0.25
C GLY A 4 10.32 -9.79 0.88
N LEU A 5 9.46 -9.16 1.69
CA LEU A 5 8.72 -9.85 2.77
C LEU A 5 7.50 -10.63 2.26
N GLN A 6 7.13 -10.47 0.99
CA GLN A 6 5.98 -11.15 0.41
C GLN A 6 6.17 -12.68 0.45
N GLY A 7 5.20 -13.36 1.07
CA GLY A 7 5.18 -14.82 1.23
C GLY A 7 5.95 -15.34 2.45
N LEU A 8 6.65 -14.49 3.20
CA LEU A 8 7.40 -14.91 4.39
C LEU A 8 6.51 -15.00 5.63
N ASN A 9 6.82 -15.94 6.51
CA ASN A 9 6.18 -16.04 7.82
C ASN A 9 6.62 -14.87 8.71
N LYS A 10 5.67 -14.26 9.43
CA LYS A 10 5.92 -13.11 10.29
C LYS A 10 6.89 -13.42 11.43
N SER A 11 6.74 -14.57 12.08
CA SER A 11 7.59 -14.96 13.21
C SER A 11 9.02 -15.21 12.74
N GLU A 12 9.19 -15.95 11.64
CA GLU A 12 10.52 -16.19 11.05
C GLU A 12 11.19 -14.89 10.58
N THR A 13 10.40 -13.95 10.04
CA THR A 13 10.92 -12.65 9.62
C THR A 13 11.36 -11.83 10.83
N ALA A 14 10.61 -11.88 11.94
CA ALA A 14 10.96 -11.20 13.18
C ALA A 14 12.20 -11.81 13.85
N GLU A 15 12.37 -13.13 13.82
CA GLU A 15 13.58 -13.79 14.30
C GLU A 15 14.82 -13.38 13.50
N LYS A 16 14.70 -13.22 12.17
CA LYS A 16 15.83 -12.87 11.30
C LYS A 16 16.19 -11.39 11.30
N HIS A 17 15.20 -10.51 11.40
CA HIS A 17 15.39 -9.06 11.23
C HIS A 17 15.14 -8.24 12.51
N GLY A 18 14.62 -8.87 13.56
CA GLY A 18 14.20 -8.21 14.80
C GLY A 18 12.75 -7.73 14.74
N GLU A 19 12.05 -7.84 15.88
CA GLU A 19 10.66 -7.40 16.01
C GLU A 19 10.48 -5.91 15.72
N GLU A 20 11.40 -5.07 16.21
CA GLU A 20 11.35 -3.62 15.99
C GLU A 20 11.46 -3.25 14.51
N GLN A 21 12.34 -3.91 13.75
CA GLN A 21 12.48 -3.67 12.31
C GLN A 21 11.24 -4.11 11.53
N VAL A 22 10.69 -5.27 11.88
CA VAL A 22 9.44 -5.76 11.27
C VAL A 22 8.27 -4.84 11.63
N LYS A 23 8.24 -4.30 12.84
CA LYS A 23 7.25 -3.31 13.25
C LYS A 23 7.38 -2.04 12.42
N ILE A 24 8.58 -1.51 12.23
CA ILE A 24 8.84 -0.36 11.35
C ILE A 24 8.28 -0.61 9.95
N TRP A 25 8.65 -1.70 9.28
CA TRP A 25 8.15 -2.01 7.93
C TRP A 25 6.63 -2.16 7.84
N ARG A 26 5.97 -2.54 8.93
CA ARG A 26 4.50 -2.74 8.97
C ARG A 26 3.72 -1.50 9.34
N ARG A 27 4.35 -0.55 10.04
CA ARG A 27 3.65 0.52 10.76
C ARG A 27 4.13 1.91 10.36
N ALA A 28 5.39 2.08 9.98
CA ALA A 28 5.93 3.35 9.53
C ALA A 28 5.20 3.86 8.29
N TYR A 29 5.06 5.19 8.20
CA TYR A 29 4.37 5.81 7.09
C TYR A 29 5.20 5.76 5.80
N ASP A 30 6.50 6.04 5.90
CA ASP A 30 7.39 6.35 4.78
C ASP A 30 8.60 5.39 4.65
N ILE A 31 8.65 4.33 5.48
CA ILE A 31 9.74 3.35 5.45
C ILE A 31 9.24 2.05 4.80
N PRO A 32 9.64 1.75 3.54
CA PRO A 32 9.21 0.54 2.87
C PRO A 32 9.98 -0.70 3.35
N PRO A 33 9.39 -1.90 3.23
CA PRO A 33 10.12 -3.15 3.29
C PRO A 33 11.24 -3.25 2.24
N PRO A 34 12.17 -4.22 2.34
CA PRO A 34 13.19 -4.46 1.31
C PRO A 34 12.57 -4.64 -0.07
N ALA A 35 13.17 -4.07 -1.10
CA ALA A 35 12.67 -4.16 -2.48
C ALA A 35 12.90 -5.53 -3.11
N LEU A 36 11.96 -5.95 -3.97
CA LEU A 36 12.17 -7.04 -4.92
C LEU A 36 13.09 -6.60 -6.07
N GLN A 37 13.78 -7.55 -6.68
CA GLN A 37 14.34 -7.37 -8.01
C GLN A 37 13.25 -7.64 -9.06
N THR A 38 13.30 -7.00 -10.21
CA THR A 38 12.33 -7.25 -11.30
C THR A 38 12.47 -8.65 -11.90
N SER A 39 13.61 -9.30 -11.71
CA SER A 39 13.83 -10.71 -12.05
C SER A 39 13.22 -11.70 -11.04
N ASP A 40 12.77 -11.23 -9.87
CA ASP A 40 12.15 -12.09 -8.86
C ASP A 40 10.78 -12.58 -9.37
N PRO A 41 10.46 -13.87 -9.27
CA PRO A 41 9.18 -14.40 -9.74
C PRO A 41 7.97 -13.78 -9.04
N ARG A 42 8.13 -13.23 -7.83
CA ARG A 42 7.09 -12.54 -7.07
C ARG A 42 6.81 -11.12 -7.57
N TRP A 43 7.66 -10.57 -8.45
CA TRP A 43 7.44 -9.24 -8.99
C TRP A 43 6.12 -9.18 -9.77
N PRO A 44 5.19 -8.26 -9.45
CA PRO A 44 3.87 -8.24 -10.08
C PRO A 44 3.91 -8.02 -11.60
N GLY A 45 4.99 -7.47 -12.15
CA GLY A 45 5.14 -7.27 -13.60
C GLY A 45 5.14 -8.58 -14.40
N ASN A 46 5.33 -9.73 -13.74
CA ASN A 46 5.20 -11.04 -14.34
C ASN A 46 3.73 -11.53 -14.43
N GLU A 47 2.78 -10.86 -13.78
CA GLU A 47 1.37 -11.26 -13.76
C GLU A 47 0.60 -10.66 -14.94
N ALA A 48 -0.14 -11.51 -15.68
CA ALA A 48 -0.88 -11.08 -16.87
C ALA A 48 -1.88 -9.94 -16.64
N LYS A 49 -2.48 -9.86 -15.44
CA LYS A 49 -3.44 -8.80 -15.09
C LYS A 49 -2.82 -7.39 -15.06
N TYR A 50 -1.49 -7.30 -14.97
CA TYR A 50 -0.76 -6.02 -14.97
C TYR A 50 -0.02 -5.74 -16.30
N ALA A 51 -0.20 -6.58 -17.32
CA ALA A 51 0.54 -6.48 -18.60
C ALA A 51 0.32 -5.17 -19.38
N HIS A 52 -0.78 -4.46 -19.10
CA HIS A 52 -1.13 -3.19 -19.73
C HIS A 52 -0.52 -1.97 -19.01
N LEU A 53 0.06 -2.16 -17.83
CA LEU A 53 0.67 -1.09 -17.06
C LEU A 53 2.11 -0.85 -17.52
N HIS A 54 2.53 0.41 -17.52
CA HIS A 54 3.95 0.74 -17.68
C HIS A 54 4.73 0.18 -16.49
N THR A 55 5.92 -0.37 -16.74
CA THR A 55 6.73 -1.05 -15.69
C THR A 55 7.05 -0.15 -14.50
N ALA A 56 7.24 1.15 -14.75
CA ALA A 56 7.45 2.15 -13.69
C ALA A 56 6.26 2.31 -12.72
N CYS A 57 5.05 1.90 -13.11
CA CYS A 57 3.86 1.92 -12.25
C CYS A 57 3.72 0.66 -11.39
N ILE A 58 4.57 -0.36 -11.60
CA ILE A 58 4.50 -1.64 -10.92
C ILE A 58 5.54 -1.64 -9.79
N PRO A 59 5.12 -1.56 -8.52
CA PRO A 59 6.06 -1.40 -7.41
C PRO A 59 6.94 -2.64 -7.22
N VAL A 60 8.14 -2.43 -6.70
CA VAL A 60 9.03 -3.48 -6.18
C VAL A 60 9.03 -3.56 -4.65
N THR A 61 8.52 -2.53 -3.98
CA THR A 61 8.10 -2.48 -2.57
C THR A 61 7.21 -1.25 -2.39
N GLU A 62 6.43 -1.18 -1.31
CA GLU A 62 5.71 0.06 -0.95
C GLU A 62 5.63 0.23 0.57
N CYS A 63 5.75 1.47 1.01
CA CYS A 63 5.26 1.94 2.32
C CYS A 63 3.83 2.49 2.20
N LEU A 64 3.28 3.05 3.30
CA LEU A 64 1.95 3.64 3.30
C LEU A 64 1.91 4.94 2.49
N LYS A 65 2.99 5.73 2.49
CA LYS A 65 3.12 6.95 1.69
C LYS A 65 2.99 6.65 0.19
N ASP A 66 3.72 5.67 -0.33
CA ASP A 66 3.62 5.25 -1.74
C ASP A 66 2.18 4.81 -2.07
N THR A 67 1.54 4.12 -1.13
CA THR A 67 0.14 3.71 -1.26
C THR A 67 -0.80 4.91 -1.35
N VAL A 68 -0.59 5.95 -0.54
CA VAL A 68 -1.34 7.22 -0.64
C VAL A 68 -1.16 7.83 -2.02
N GLU A 69 0.08 8.00 -2.46
CA GLU A 69 0.41 8.65 -3.73
C GLU A 69 -0.29 7.99 -4.93
N ARG A 70 -0.40 6.66 -4.97
CA ARG A 70 -1.13 5.97 -6.06
C ARG A 70 -2.64 5.85 -5.86
N VAL A 71 -3.16 5.98 -4.63
CA VAL A 71 -4.61 5.92 -4.35
C VAL A 71 -5.28 7.24 -4.71
N LEU A 72 -4.61 8.38 -4.47
CA LEU A 72 -5.21 9.70 -4.69
C LEU A 72 -5.63 9.99 -6.14
N PRO A 73 -4.89 9.61 -7.19
CA PRO A 73 -5.36 9.75 -8.56
C PRO A 73 -6.70 9.04 -8.81
N CYS A 74 -6.84 7.79 -8.34
CA CYS A 74 -8.10 7.06 -8.45
C CYS A 74 -9.24 7.74 -7.66
N TRP A 75 -8.93 8.27 -6.47
CA TRP A 75 -9.88 9.05 -5.68
C TRP A 75 -10.39 10.28 -6.44
N PHE A 76 -9.49 11.12 -6.95
CA PHE A 76 -9.87 12.37 -7.60
C PHE A 76 -10.46 12.21 -9.00
N ASP A 77 -9.95 11.26 -9.78
CA ASP A 77 -10.32 11.14 -11.19
C ASP A 77 -11.56 10.27 -11.43
N GLN A 78 -11.86 9.35 -10.50
CA GLN A 78 -12.97 8.40 -10.67
C GLN A 78 -14.01 8.52 -9.55
N ILE A 79 -13.57 8.51 -8.28
CA ILE A 79 -14.49 8.40 -7.15
C ILE A 79 -15.17 9.74 -6.82
N VAL A 80 -14.40 10.84 -6.75
CA VAL A 80 -14.93 12.18 -6.48
C VAL A 80 -15.98 12.62 -7.51
N PRO A 81 -15.79 12.42 -8.84
CA PRO A 81 -16.81 12.72 -9.83
C PRO A 81 -18.12 11.96 -9.59
N ASP A 82 -18.05 10.67 -9.25
CA ASP A 82 -19.23 9.86 -8.96
C ASP A 82 -19.98 10.39 -7.73
N ILE A 83 -19.27 10.73 -6.65
CA ILE A 83 -19.87 11.34 -5.46
C ILE A 83 -20.54 12.68 -5.80
N LYS A 84 -19.86 13.54 -6.57
CA LYS A 84 -20.38 14.85 -7.02
C LYS A 84 -21.61 14.71 -7.92
N SER A 85 -21.76 13.58 -8.62
CA SER A 85 -22.94 13.24 -9.42
C SER A 85 -24.10 12.63 -8.61
N CYS A 86 -24.05 12.73 -7.28
CA CYS A 86 -25.06 12.20 -6.35
C CYS A 86 -25.21 10.67 -6.38
N LYS A 87 -24.20 9.94 -6.87
CA LYS A 87 -24.20 8.47 -6.77
C LYS A 87 -23.81 8.04 -5.36
N ARG A 88 -24.40 6.94 -4.89
CA ARG A 88 -23.96 6.25 -3.67
C ARG A 88 -22.83 5.27 -4.02
N VAL A 89 -21.62 5.56 -3.58
CA VAL A 89 -20.41 4.78 -3.89
C VAL A 89 -20.04 3.86 -2.72
N VAL A 90 -19.73 2.60 -3.02
CA VAL A 90 -19.13 1.66 -2.07
C VAL A 90 -17.72 1.32 -2.55
N ILE A 91 -16.72 1.46 -1.68
CA ILE A 91 -15.32 1.12 -1.98
C ILE A 91 -14.96 -0.16 -1.22
N ALA A 92 -14.85 -1.27 -1.95
CA ALA A 92 -14.33 -2.53 -1.42
C ALA A 92 -12.85 -2.66 -1.81
N ALA A 93 -11.96 -2.56 -0.82
CA ALA A 93 -10.51 -2.57 -1.04
C ALA A 93 -9.77 -3.24 0.13
N HIS A 94 -8.49 -2.94 0.29
CA HIS A 94 -7.63 -3.51 1.33
C HIS A 94 -7.27 -2.49 2.41
N GLY A 95 -6.88 -2.97 3.59
CA GLY A 95 -6.56 -2.13 4.75
C GLY A 95 -5.63 -0.95 4.46
N ASN A 96 -4.50 -1.14 3.76
CA ASN A 96 -3.58 -0.01 3.48
C ASN A 96 -4.15 0.99 2.47
N SER A 97 -4.86 0.53 1.43
CA SER A 97 -5.50 1.44 0.47
C SER A 97 -6.63 2.26 1.13
N LEU A 98 -7.40 1.63 2.03
CA LEU A 98 -8.44 2.31 2.79
C LEU A 98 -7.86 3.26 3.84
N ARG A 99 -6.79 2.87 4.56
CA ARG A 99 -6.07 3.75 5.50
C ARG A 99 -5.48 4.95 4.79
N ALA A 100 -4.92 4.77 3.59
CA ALA A 100 -4.42 5.85 2.77
C ALA A 100 -5.53 6.86 2.44
N LEU A 101 -6.71 6.38 2.10
CA LEU A 101 -7.86 7.24 1.81
C LEU A 101 -8.37 7.97 3.07
N VAL A 102 -8.53 7.26 4.19
CA VAL A 102 -8.94 7.85 5.48
C VAL A 102 -7.93 8.91 5.95
N LYS A 103 -6.62 8.62 5.86
CA LYS A 103 -5.56 9.60 6.16
C LYS A 103 -5.77 10.90 5.40
N PHE A 104 -6.02 10.79 4.11
CA PHE A 104 -6.21 11.94 3.23
C PHE A 104 -7.49 12.72 3.58
N LEU A 105 -8.61 12.02 3.77
CA LEU A 105 -9.92 12.64 4.02
C LEU A 105 -9.98 13.34 5.39
N ASP A 106 -9.43 12.70 6.42
CA ASP A 106 -9.48 13.21 7.79
C ASP A 106 -8.27 14.08 8.14
N GLY A 107 -7.34 14.29 7.18
CA GLY A 107 -6.14 15.11 7.40
C GLY A 107 -5.21 14.56 8.49
N ILE A 108 -5.15 13.24 8.66
CA ILE A 108 -4.40 12.59 9.76
C ILE A 108 -2.89 12.81 9.55
N PRO A 109 -2.15 13.34 10.55
CA PRO A 109 -0.70 13.46 10.47
C PRO A 109 0.03 12.12 10.32
N ASP A 110 1.22 12.14 9.71
CA ASP A 110 2.02 10.93 9.42
C ASP A 110 2.39 10.13 10.68
N LYS A 111 2.51 10.80 11.83
CA LYS A 111 2.77 10.17 13.12
C LYS A 111 1.56 9.41 13.69
N ASP A 112 0.35 9.84 13.34
CA ASP A 112 -0.89 9.35 13.96
C ASP A 112 -1.54 8.23 13.12
N ILE A 113 -1.24 8.18 11.80
CA ILE A 113 -1.79 7.14 10.92
C ILE A 113 -1.31 5.73 11.29
N VAL A 114 -0.18 5.63 11.98
CA VAL A 114 0.45 4.37 12.39
C VAL A 114 -0.51 3.52 13.25
N GLU A 115 -1.28 4.18 14.11
CA GLU A 115 -2.20 3.58 15.07
C GLU A 115 -3.61 3.34 14.50
N LEU A 116 -3.93 3.93 13.33
CA LEU A 116 -5.21 3.71 12.67
C LEU A 116 -5.31 2.25 12.19
N ASN A 117 -6.31 1.53 12.70
CA ASN A 117 -6.68 0.20 12.24
C ASN A 117 -8.08 0.23 11.63
N ILE A 118 -8.24 -0.37 10.45
CA ILE A 118 -9.55 -0.57 9.81
C ILE A 118 -9.93 -2.04 10.07
N PRO A 119 -11.07 -2.31 10.76
CA PRO A 119 -11.48 -3.65 11.14
C PRO A 119 -11.93 -4.51 9.94
#